data_AF-A0A357T5K7-F1
#
_entry.id   AF-A0A357T5K7-F1
#
_cell.length_a   1.000
_cell.length_b   1.000
_cell.length_c   1.000
_cell.angle_alpha   90.00
_cell.angle_beta   90.00
_cell.angle_gamma   90.00
#
_symmetry.space_group_name_H-M   'P 1'
#
loop_
_entity.id
_entity.type
_entity.pdbx_description
1 polymer ?
#
loop_
_entity_poly.entity_id
_entity_poly.type
_entity_poly.pdbx_seq_one_letter_code
_entity_poly.pdbx_strand_id
1 'polypeptide(L)'
;IPPLGEIKANTHRWPVVLSATLNRIDLALLQHELLGVTDTNRYMSGFIIRLRESLYLFLAKLCLVGGAAGVIAALLFGRRCFQRLWRMGAVGVLSVLLIMGGVLISFNQQAFNNPRYEGALETAPWVLSLIDQGLTRLPEFSEKLSMVAGNLDSLFSKVDHLSPLAKVDGELKVLHVSDIHNNPVSLDFIQKVIDGFGVNLIIDTGDLTDYGTALETELNRKINNLGIKYVFVPGNHDSPEVVSRLKKYKNVIVMTKRIYKINGLTIMGWADPAIHTPGTLMVGDEQLEIEAQMLQEYLEKSKEKIDILAVHNVKLASEVEQRVPVVLYGHDHQPEVSEKGTTVFVNAGTSGAAGVRGLANGNLPYSVALLRFDRSEGAYHLAAVDLIRVYSLHGKFILERKVINQAQVSVENREETGSEER
;
A
#
# COMPACT_ATOMS: atom_id res chain seq x y z
N ILE A 1 -22.16 13.72 9.98
CA ILE A 1 -20.67 13.71 9.95
C ILE A 1 -20.27 14.02 8.51
N PRO A 2 -19.44 15.04 8.26
CA PRO A 2 -18.95 15.31 6.91
C PRO A 2 -18.33 14.03 6.32
N PRO A 3 -18.50 13.74 5.02
CA PRO A 3 -18.16 12.44 4.44
C PRO A 3 -16.67 12.09 4.51
N LEU A 4 -15.80 13.07 4.76
CA LEU A 4 -14.35 12.92 4.80
C LEU A 4 -13.78 12.89 6.22
N GLY A 5 -14.53 13.27 7.26
CA GLY A 5 -14.02 13.42 8.63
C GLY A 5 -13.89 14.87 9.07
N GLU A 6 -13.24 15.11 10.22
CA GLU A 6 -13.15 16.42 10.87
C GLU A 6 -11.71 16.79 11.25
N ILE A 7 -11.38 18.08 11.14
CA ILE A 7 -10.10 18.64 11.60
C ILE A 7 -10.39 19.60 12.76
N LYS A 8 -9.85 19.32 13.93
CA LYS A 8 -10.06 20.08 15.17
C LYS A 8 -8.75 20.71 15.62
N ALA A 9 -8.75 22.01 15.87
CA ALA A 9 -7.61 22.73 16.43
C ALA A 9 -8.07 23.66 17.55
N ASN A 10 -7.36 23.64 18.68
CA ASN A 10 -7.61 24.54 19.81
C ASN A 10 -7.00 25.90 19.50
N THR A 11 -7.75 26.73 18.77
CA THR A 11 -7.26 28.02 18.27
C THR A 11 -7.42 29.17 19.28
N HIS A 12 -8.35 29.09 20.22
CA HIS A 12 -8.65 30.17 21.16
C HIS A 12 -9.24 29.64 22.48
N ARG A 13 -9.36 30.51 23.50
CA ARG A 13 -9.81 30.13 24.87
C ARG A 13 -11.26 30.50 25.20
N TRP A 14 -11.94 31.21 24.30
CA TRP A 14 -13.32 31.63 24.51
C TRP A 14 -14.30 30.50 24.22
N PRO A 15 -15.49 30.47 24.85
CA PRO A 15 -16.49 29.40 24.71
C PRO A 15 -17.25 29.53 23.38
N VAL A 16 -16.53 29.59 22.27
CA VAL A 16 -17.05 29.69 20.90
C VAL A 16 -16.42 28.55 20.10
N VAL A 17 -17.21 27.90 19.26
CA VAL A 17 -16.69 26.92 18.32
C VAL A 17 -16.82 27.52 16.93
N LEU A 18 -15.67 27.69 16.26
CA LEU A 18 -15.63 28.06 14.85
C LEU A 18 -15.60 26.77 14.04
N SER A 19 -16.69 26.49 13.33
CA SER A 19 -16.78 25.36 12.41
C SER A 19 -16.88 25.85 10.97
N ALA A 20 -16.15 25.17 10.09
CA ALA A 20 -16.24 25.35 8.65
C ALA A 20 -16.50 23.97 8.02
N THR A 21 -17.54 23.86 7.21
CA THR A 21 -17.94 22.60 6.58
C THR A 21 -17.73 22.68 5.09
N LEU A 22 -16.91 21.77 4.55
CA LEU A 22 -16.73 21.63 3.12
C LEU A 22 -17.81 20.71 2.56
N ASN A 23 -18.81 21.30 1.91
CA ASN A 23 -19.98 20.54 1.42
C ASN A 23 -19.72 19.84 0.08
N ARG A 24 -18.95 20.46 -0.81
CA ARG A 24 -18.65 19.91 -2.14
C ARG A 24 -17.32 20.46 -2.65
N ILE A 25 -16.50 19.59 -3.21
CA ILE A 25 -15.32 19.96 -3.99
C ILE A 25 -15.70 19.85 -5.46
N ASP A 26 -15.63 20.96 -6.20
CA ASP A 26 -15.81 20.94 -7.65
C ASP A 26 -14.44 20.69 -8.31
N LEU A 27 -14.16 19.42 -8.61
CA LEU A 27 -12.90 18.98 -9.20
C LEU A 27 -12.64 19.61 -10.58
N ALA A 28 -13.68 19.91 -11.36
CA ALA A 28 -13.52 20.51 -12.69
C ALA A 28 -13.09 21.98 -12.58
N LEU A 29 -13.67 22.72 -11.62
CA LEU A 29 -13.26 24.09 -11.32
C LEU A 29 -11.83 24.11 -10.76
N LEU A 30 -11.53 23.21 -9.81
CA LEU A 30 -10.22 23.12 -9.17
C LEU A 30 -9.12 22.80 -10.20
N GLN A 31 -9.38 21.89 -11.13
CA GLN A 31 -8.42 21.50 -12.16
C GLN A 31 -8.22 22.62 -13.21
N HIS A 32 -9.28 23.35 -13.57
CA HIS A 32 -9.20 24.50 -14.47
C HIS A 32 -8.44 25.68 -13.85
N GLU A 33 -8.67 25.98 -12.57
CA GLU A 33 -7.94 27.02 -11.85
C GLU A 33 -6.48 26.61 -11.57
N LEU A 34 -6.20 25.37 -11.17
CA LEU A 34 -4.83 24.90 -10.89
C LEU A 34 -3.95 24.82 -12.13
N LEU A 35 -4.51 24.49 -13.30
CA LEU A 35 -3.76 24.45 -14.57
C LEU A 35 -3.45 25.86 -15.11
N GLY A 36 -4.16 26.89 -14.66
CA GLY A 36 -3.93 28.29 -15.04
C GLY A 36 -3.11 29.12 -14.04
N VAL A 37 -2.84 28.59 -12.85
CA VAL A 37 -2.13 29.30 -11.77
C VAL A 37 -0.64 28.97 -11.84
N THR A 38 0.13 29.84 -12.48
CA THR A 38 1.60 29.85 -12.39
C THR A 38 2.11 30.41 -11.05
N ASP A 39 1.23 30.97 -10.20
CA ASP A 39 1.64 31.72 -9.01
C ASP A 39 0.66 31.53 -7.82
N THR A 40 0.93 30.52 -6.99
CA THR A 40 0.10 30.07 -5.86
C THR A 40 -0.24 31.19 -4.85
N ASN A 41 0.65 32.17 -4.70
CA ASN A 41 0.48 33.30 -3.78
C ASN A 41 -0.67 34.23 -4.17
N ARG A 42 -0.87 34.47 -5.48
CA ARG A 42 -1.96 35.35 -5.97
C ARG A 42 -3.32 34.74 -5.70
N TYR A 43 -3.48 33.45 -5.93
CA TYR A 43 -4.72 32.73 -5.67
C TYR A 43 -5.09 32.75 -4.18
N MET A 44 -4.12 32.51 -3.29
CA MET A 44 -4.33 32.61 -1.85
C MET A 44 -4.74 34.00 -1.38
N SER A 45 -4.12 35.05 -1.92
CA SER A 45 -4.51 36.42 -1.57
C SER A 45 -5.97 36.75 -1.95
N GLY A 46 -6.43 36.31 -3.13
CA GLY A 46 -7.80 36.52 -3.59
C GLY A 46 -8.83 35.75 -2.75
N PHE A 47 -8.49 34.53 -2.33
CA PHE A 47 -9.32 33.72 -1.45
C PHE A 47 -9.47 34.35 -0.06
N ILE A 48 -8.39 34.86 0.53
CA ILE A 48 -8.40 35.52 1.85
C ILE A 48 -9.32 36.75 1.84
N ILE A 49 -9.34 37.53 0.76
CA ILE A 49 -10.21 38.70 0.64
C ILE A 49 -11.68 38.31 0.70
N ARG A 50 -12.10 37.31 -0.08
CA ARG A 50 -13.51 36.82 -0.10
C ARG A 50 -13.93 36.21 1.24
N LEU A 51 -13.01 35.51 1.90
CA LEU A 51 -13.21 34.99 3.26
C LEU A 51 -13.46 36.14 4.24
N ARG A 52 -12.66 37.20 4.18
CA ARG A 52 -12.80 38.36 5.07
C ARG A 52 -14.15 39.05 4.89
N GLU A 53 -14.60 39.25 3.66
CA GLU A 53 -15.95 39.81 3.38
C GLU A 53 -17.06 38.94 3.98
N SER A 54 -16.96 37.62 3.78
CA SER A 54 -17.93 36.66 4.34
C SER A 54 -17.95 36.69 5.87
N LEU A 55 -16.78 36.83 6.51
CA LEU A 55 -16.66 36.96 7.97
C LEU A 55 -17.28 38.26 8.48
N TYR A 56 -17.11 39.39 7.77
CA TYR A 56 -17.75 40.65 8.16
C TYR A 56 -19.28 40.58 8.07
N LEU A 57 -19.81 40.00 7.00
CA LEU A 57 -21.26 39.78 6.86
C LEU A 57 -21.80 38.87 7.97
N PHE A 58 -21.06 37.82 8.31
CA PHE A 58 -21.40 36.93 9.41
C PHE A 58 -21.41 37.65 10.76
N LEU A 59 -20.37 38.44 11.06
CA LEU A 59 -20.30 39.23 12.29
C LEU A 59 -21.42 40.27 12.38
N ALA A 60 -21.74 40.95 11.28
CA ALA A 60 -22.84 41.90 11.22
C ALA A 60 -24.18 41.23 11.51
N LYS A 61 -24.43 40.04 10.93
CA LYS A 61 -25.62 39.23 11.23
C LYS A 61 -25.68 38.83 12.70
N LEU A 62 -24.55 38.44 13.29
CA LEU A 62 -24.47 38.04 14.70
C LEU A 62 -24.78 39.23 15.64
N CYS A 63 -24.28 40.42 15.30
CA CYS A 63 -24.58 41.65 16.03
C CYS A 63 -26.07 42.00 15.95
N LEU A 64 -26.70 41.88 14.77
CA LEU A 64 -28.13 42.11 14.61
C LEU A 64 -28.96 41.15 15.48
N VAL A 65 -28.61 39.86 15.48
CA VAL A 65 -29.27 38.85 16.32
C VAL A 65 -29.06 39.14 17.80
N GLY A 66 -27.84 39.47 18.22
CA GLY A 66 -27.53 39.83 19.61
C GLY A 66 -28.30 41.08 20.08
N GLY A 67 -28.40 42.10 19.22
CA GLY A 67 -29.19 43.29 19.47
C GLY A 67 -30.69 42.99 19.59
N ALA A 68 -31.25 42.19 18.67
CA ALA A 68 -32.64 41.77 18.72
C ALA A 68 -32.94 40.95 19.99
N ALA A 69 -32.06 40.03 20.37
CA ALA A 69 -32.17 39.26 21.61
C ALA A 69 -32.17 40.17 22.85
N GLY A 70 -31.30 41.19 22.89
CA GLY A 70 -31.28 42.19 23.95
C GLY A 70 -32.59 42.98 24.07
N VAL A 71 -33.18 43.37 22.94
CA VAL A 71 -34.49 44.05 22.89
C VAL A 71 -35.62 43.13 23.36
N ILE A 72 -35.65 41.87 22.89
CA ILE A 72 -36.64 40.88 23.30
C ILE A 72 -36.57 40.62 24.81
N ALA A 73 -35.35 40.45 25.35
CA ALA A 73 -35.15 40.29 26.78
C ALA A 73 -35.73 41.49 27.56
N ALA A 74 -35.46 42.72 27.09
CA ALA A 74 -36.00 43.92 27.72
C ALA A 74 -37.54 43.99 27.72
N LEU A 75 -38.18 43.54 26.63
CA LEU A 75 -39.63 43.45 26.51
C LEU A 75 -40.22 42.40 27.47
N LEU A 76 -39.57 41.24 27.62
CA LEU A 76 -39.98 40.18 28.55
C LEU A 76 -39.90 40.64 30.01
N PHE A 77 -38.89 41.44 30.38
CA PHE A 77 -38.79 42.06 31.71
C PHE A 77 -39.73 43.28 31.89
N GLY A 78 -40.73 43.45 31.03
CA GLY A 78 -41.77 44.46 31.15
C GLY A 78 -41.31 45.90 30.86
N ARG A 79 -40.10 46.10 30.33
CA ARG A 79 -39.59 47.44 30.01
C ARG A 79 -40.07 47.86 28.63
N ARG A 80 -41.01 48.82 28.58
CA ARG A 80 -41.58 49.33 27.31
C ARG A 80 -41.07 50.71 26.89
N CYS A 81 -40.20 51.33 27.69
CA CYS A 81 -39.62 52.63 27.34
C CYS A 81 -38.55 52.48 26.25
N PHE A 82 -38.69 53.24 25.15
CA PHE A 82 -37.78 53.21 24.00
C PHE A 82 -36.31 53.34 24.37
N GLN A 83 -35.97 54.22 25.32
CA GLN A 83 -34.60 54.40 25.80
C GLN A 83 -34.02 53.14 26.46
N ARG A 84 -34.84 52.36 27.17
CA ARG A 84 -34.39 51.11 27.82
C ARG A 84 -34.25 49.98 26.81
N LEU A 85 -35.14 49.92 25.81
CA LEU A 85 -35.07 48.94 24.73
C LEU A 85 -33.77 49.11 23.91
N TRP A 86 -33.44 50.33 23.50
CA TRP A 86 -32.20 50.61 22.76
C TRP A 86 -30.94 50.33 23.58
N ARG A 87 -30.93 50.66 24.88
CA ARG A 87 -29.78 50.32 25.75
C ARG A 87 -29.56 48.81 25.85
N MET A 88 -30.64 48.03 25.99
CA MET A 88 -30.52 46.57 26.07
C MET A 88 -30.13 45.94 24.73
N GLY A 89 -30.59 46.50 23.60
CA GLY A 89 -30.10 46.12 22.28
C GLY A 89 -28.61 46.42 22.11
N ALA A 90 -28.14 47.60 22.54
CA ALA A 90 -26.73 47.96 22.52
C ALA A 90 -25.87 47.03 23.39
N VAL A 91 -26.34 46.66 24.59
CA VAL A 91 -25.69 45.65 25.44
C VAL A 91 -25.59 44.30 24.72
N GLY A 92 -26.64 43.87 24.03
CA GLY A 92 -26.63 42.64 23.23
C GLY A 92 -25.56 42.65 22.13
N VAL A 93 -25.46 43.75 21.37
CA VAL A 93 -24.41 43.94 20.35
C VAL A 93 -23.02 43.95 20.99
N LEU A 94 -22.84 44.70 22.07
CA LEU A 94 -21.55 44.86 22.73
C LEU A 94 -21.05 43.53 23.32
N SER A 95 -21.95 42.71 23.85
CA SER A 95 -21.62 41.35 24.32
C SER A 95 -21.13 40.45 23.18
N VAL A 96 -21.78 40.49 22.01
CA VAL A 96 -21.32 39.73 20.82
C VAL A 96 -19.94 40.20 20.38
N LEU A 97 -19.72 41.52 20.31
CA LEU A 97 -18.42 42.09 19.94
C LEU A 97 -17.33 41.73 20.96
N LEU A 98 -17.65 41.70 22.25
CA LEU A 98 -16.70 41.34 23.30
C LEU A 98 -16.27 39.87 23.18
N ILE A 99 -17.23 38.96 22.99
CA ILE A 99 -16.94 37.53 22.82
C ILE A 99 -16.12 37.31 21.54
N MET A 100 -16.55 37.86 20.40
CA MET A 100 -15.85 37.70 19.13
C MET A 100 -14.48 38.39 19.11
N GLY A 101 -14.36 39.57 19.72
CA GLY A 101 -13.08 40.25 19.92
C GLY A 101 -12.11 39.43 20.76
N GLY A 102 -12.63 38.78 21.80
CA GLY A 102 -11.88 37.82 22.61
C GLY A 102 -11.37 36.62 21.82
N VAL A 103 -12.21 36.04 20.95
CA VAL A 103 -11.82 34.97 20.02
C VAL A 103 -10.67 35.44 19.13
N LEU A 104 -10.79 36.61 18.51
CA LEU A 104 -9.79 37.17 17.58
C LEU A 104 -8.45 37.47 18.25
N ILE A 105 -8.46 38.06 19.45
CA ILE A 105 -7.24 38.42 20.19
C ILE A 105 -6.51 37.16 20.66
N SER A 106 -7.25 36.13 21.08
CA SER A 106 -6.68 34.87 21.55
C SER A 106 -6.45 33.85 20.44
N PHE A 107 -6.66 34.23 19.17
CA PHE A 107 -6.56 33.32 18.03
C PHE A 107 -5.11 32.97 17.74
N ASN A 108 -4.76 31.70 17.90
CA ASN A 108 -3.46 31.15 17.57
C ASN A 108 -3.49 30.40 16.23
N GLN A 109 -2.91 30.99 15.18
CA GLN A 109 -2.79 30.35 13.87
C GLN A 109 -1.88 29.10 13.92
N GLN A 110 -0.87 29.07 14.79
CA GLN A 110 0.04 27.93 14.93
C GLN A 110 -0.65 26.69 15.49
N ALA A 111 -1.86 26.80 16.05
CA ALA A 111 -2.65 25.65 16.47
C ALA A 111 -2.95 24.69 15.29
N PHE A 112 -2.96 25.20 14.06
CA PHE A 112 -3.11 24.38 12.85
C PHE A 112 -1.84 23.63 12.44
N ASN A 113 -0.71 23.84 13.11
CA ASN A 113 0.50 23.04 12.89
C ASN A 113 0.38 21.65 13.52
N ASN A 114 -0.48 21.50 14.54
CA ASN A 114 -0.75 20.22 15.21
C ASN A 114 -2.27 20.01 15.42
N PRO A 115 -3.06 19.93 14.33
CA PRO A 115 -4.50 19.72 14.46
C PRO A 115 -4.79 18.24 14.75
N ARG A 116 -5.92 17.99 15.43
CA ARG A 116 -6.46 16.65 15.64
C ARG A 116 -7.34 16.29 14.45
N TYR A 117 -7.09 15.12 13.87
CA TYR A 117 -7.88 14.58 12.76
C TYR A 117 -8.77 13.46 13.29
N GLU A 118 -10.03 13.43 12.88
CA GLU A 118 -10.99 12.39 13.26
C GLU A 118 -11.71 11.83 12.02
N GLY A 119 -12.03 10.55 12.01
CA GLY A 119 -12.71 9.88 10.91
C GLY A 119 -11.77 9.54 9.74
N ALA A 120 -12.27 9.55 8.50
CA ALA A 120 -11.48 9.15 7.32
C ALA A 120 -10.27 10.07 7.01
N LEU A 121 -10.17 11.25 7.65
CA LEU A 121 -9.04 12.18 7.55
C LEU A 121 -7.94 11.92 8.59
N GLU A 122 -8.12 10.99 9.53
CA GLU A 122 -7.09 10.62 10.51
C GLU A 122 -5.79 10.16 9.84
N THR A 123 -5.90 9.56 8.65
CA THR A 123 -4.77 9.06 7.85
C THR A 123 -4.15 10.12 6.93
N ALA A 124 -4.74 11.30 6.77
CA ALA A 124 -4.28 12.30 5.78
C ALA A 124 -2.86 12.87 6.04
N PRO A 125 -2.47 13.20 7.29
CA PRO A 125 -1.10 13.67 7.57
C PRO A 125 -0.04 12.63 7.21
N TRP A 126 -0.38 11.35 7.41
CA TRP A 126 0.45 10.21 7.05
C TRP A 126 0.66 10.11 5.54
N VAL A 127 -0.41 10.23 4.72
CA VAL A 127 -0.30 10.25 3.24
C VAL A 127 0.58 11.41 2.75
N LEU A 128 0.48 12.59 3.36
CA LEU A 128 1.22 13.76 2.91
C LEU A 128 2.71 13.69 3.25
N SER A 129 3.06 13.26 4.46
CA SER A 129 4.45 13.04 4.88
C SER A 129 5.16 12.02 3.98
N LEU A 130 4.43 11.00 3.53
CA LEU A 130 4.92 9.97 2.62
C LEU A 130 5.29 10.47 1.24
N ILE A 131 4.42 11.28 0.65
CA ILE A 131 4.65 11.85 -0.67
C ILE A 131 5.92 12.71 -0.62
N ASP A 132 6.09 13.49 0.44
CA ASP A 132 7.27 14.35 0.63
C ASP A 132 8.57 13.54 0.79
N GLN A 133 8.57 12.51 1.65
CA GLN A 133 9.75 11.68 1.89
C GLN A 133 10.11 10.75 0.72
N GLY A 134 9.11 10.23 0.01
CA GLY A 134 9.30 9.35 -1.15
C GLY A 134 9.83 10.11 -2.36
N LEU A 135 9.18 11.23 -2.72
CA LEU A 135 9.55 12.01 -3.91
C LEU A 135 10.94 12.64 -3.80
N THR A 136 11.36 13.04 -2.61
CA THR A 136 12.68 13.67 -2.40
C THR A 136 13.85 12.70 -2.51
N ARG A 137 13.64 11.40 -2.27
CA ARG A 137 14.73 10.40 -2.16
C ARG A 137 14.80 9.39 -3.31
N LEU A 138 13.82 9.38 -4.20
CA LEU A 138 13.70 8.47 -5.35
C LEU A 138 14.80 8.62 -6.44
N PRO A 139 15.26 9.83 -6.82
CA PRO A 139 16.20 10.00 -7.92
C PRO A 139 17.55 9.31 -7.69
N GLU A 140 18.18 9.54 -6.53
CA GLU A 140 19.49 8.95 -6.19
C GLU A 140 19.43 7.42 -6.04
N PHE A 141 18.29 6.91 -5.57
CA PHE A 141 18.03 5.47 -5.45
C PHE A 141 17.97 4.78 -6.82
N SER A 142 17.27 5.39 -7.78
CA SER A 142 17.18 4.88 -9.15
C SER A 142 18.54 4.76 -9.81
N GLU A 143 19.44 5.72 -9.59
CA GLU A 143 20.77 5.73 -10.18
C GLU A 143 21.62 4.55 -9.69
N LYS A 144 21.57 4.27 -8.38
CA LYS A 144 22.29 3.14 -7.77
C LYS A 144 21.80 1.78 -8.27
N LEU A 145 20.49 1.59 -8.42
CA LEU A 145 19.94 0.33 -8.95
C LEU A 145 20.39 0.07 -10.38
N SER A 146 20.36 1.09 -11.24
CA SER A 146 20.82 0.95 -12.63
C SER A 146 22.31 0.59 -12.72
N MET A 147 23.15 1.17 -11.86
CA MET A 147 24.58 0.80 -11.78
C MET A 147 24.78 -0.65 -11.35
N VAL A 148 24.03 -1.11 -10.36
CA VAL A 148 24.15 -2.48 -9.82
C VAL A 148 23.65 -3.51 -10.84
N ALA A 149 22.48 -3.30 -11.44
CA ALA A 149 21.94 -4.19 -12.48
C ALA A 149 22.88 -4.30 -13.68
N GLY A 150 23.37 -3.17 -14.21
CA GLY A 150 24.30 -3.18 -15.35
C GLY A 150 25.64 -3.86 -15.03
N ASN A 151 26.12 -3.75 -13.79
CA ASN A 151 27.35 -4.42 -13.36
C ASN A 151 27.14 -5.91 -13.05
N LEU A 152 25.95 -6.33 -12.59
CA LEU A 152 25.63 -7.71 -12.28
C LEU A 152 25.54 -8.59 -13.53
N ASP A 153 24.91 -8.10 -14.60
CA ASP A 153 24.93 -8.79 -15.90
C ASP A 153 26.38 -9.00 -16.37
N SER A 154 27.27 -8.01 -16.16
CA SER A 154 28.68 -8.16 -16.49
C SER A 154 29.47 -9.06 -15.52
N LEU A 155 29.10 -9.14 -14.24
CA LEU A 155 29.81 -9.94 -13.24
C LEU A 155 29.43 -11.41 -13.31
N PHE A 156 28.13 -11.71 -13.41
CA PHE A 156 27.67 -13.09 -13.57
C PHE A 156 28.10 -13.65 -14.94
N SER A 157 27.96 -12.89 -16.04
CA SER A 157 28.48 -13.34 -17.35
C SER A 157 29.98 -13.65 -17.37
N LYS A 158 30.78 -13.03 -16.50
CA LYS A 158 32.22 -13.32 -16.36
C LYS A 158 32.50 -14.55 -15.49
N VAL A 159 31.69 -14.80 -14.47
CA VAL A 159 31.77 -16.02 -13.64
C VAL A 159 31.22 -17.24 -14.40
N ASP A 160 30.30 -17.03 -15.33
CA ASP A 160 29.68 -18.05 -16.20
C ASP A 160 30.70 -18.77 -17.10
N HIS A 161 31.90 -18.23 -17.28
CA HIS A 161 32.98 -18.90 -18.01
C HIS A 161 33.71 -19.99 -17.21
N LEU A 162 33.50 -20.08 -15.90
CA LEU A 162 34.26 -20.97 -15.01
C LEU A 162 33.53 -22.28 -14.66
N SER A 163 32.21 -22.38 -14.89
CA SER A 163 31.41 -23.60 -14.65
C SER A 163 30.22 -23.69 -15.62
N PRO A 164 30.10 -24.73 -16.48
CA PRO A 164 28.96 -24.92 -17.40
C PRO A 164 27.59 -25.10 -16.70
N LEU A 165 27.59 -25.43 -15.41
CA LEU A 165 26.41 -25.50 -14.52
C LEU A 165 25.83 -24.11 -14.17
N ALA A 166 26.50 -23.02 -14.54
CA ALA A 166 26.10 -21.64 -14.24
C ALA A 166 25.38 -20.92 -15.40
N LYS A 167 24.95 -21.63 -16.45
CA LYS A 167 24.00 -21.07 -17.44
C LYS A 167 22.62 -20.88 -16.79
N VAL A 168 22.49 -19.94 -15.85
CA VAL A 168 21.21 -19.56 -15.24
C VAL A 168 20.91 -18.12 -15.58
N ASP A 169 20.76 -17.84 -16.89
CA ASP A 169 20.14 -16.59 -17.29
C ASP A 169 18.63 -16.65 -16.98
N GLY A 170 18.01 -17.83 -17.03
CA GLY A 170 16.57 -17.99 -16.83
C GLY A 170 15.82 -17.52 -18.06
N GLU A 171 15.35 -18.45 -18.89
CA GLU A 171 14.47 -18.14 -20.03
C GLU A 171 13.22 -17.36 -19.62
N LEU A 172 12.70 -17.63 -18.41
CA LEU A 172 11.56 -16.93 -17.82
C LEU A 172 11.92 -16.41 -16.43
N LYS A 173 11.81 -15.08 -16.26
CA LYS A 173 12.12 -14.36 -15.03
C LYS A 173 10.83 -13.91 -14.35
N VAL A 174 10.55 -14.46 -13.17
CA VAL A 174 9.36 -14.13 -12.36
C VAL A 174 9.80 -13.35 -11.13
N LEU A 175 9.28 -12.13 -10.97
CA LEU A 175 9.53 -11.32 -9.79
C LEU A 175 8.45 -11.61 -8.75
N HIS A 176 8.86 -12.14 -7.60
CA HIS A 176 8.02 -12.32 -6.43
C HIS A 176 8.16 -11.11 -5.51
N VAL A 177 7.02 -10.49 -5.25
CA VAL A 177 6.87 -9.34 -4.34
C VAL A 177 5.83 -9.69 -3.28
N SER A 178 5.91 -9.02 -2.13
CA SER A 178 4.95 -9.22 -1.04
C SER A 178 4.99 -8.03 -0.09
N ASP A 179 3.93 -7.83 0.69
CA ASP A 179 3.92 -6.94 1.86
C ASP A 179 4.36 -5.51 1.51
N ILE A 180 3.68 -4.93 0.50
CA ILE A 180 3.94 -3.56 0.01
C ILE A 180 3.41 -2.51 1.00
N HIS A 181 2.29 -2.78 1.68
CA HIS A 181 1.70 -1.92 2.71
C HIS A 181 1.65 -0.43 2.29
N ASN A 182 1.08 -0.18 1.11
CA ASN A 182 0.94 1.14 0.47
C ASN A 182 2.20 1.99 0.36
N ASN A 183 3.40 1.41 0.45
CA ASN A 183 4.61 2.21 0.36
C ASN A 183 4.73 2.81 -1.05
N PRO A 184 4.72 4.16 -1.19
CA PRO A 184 4.67 4.82 -2.49
C PRO A 184 5.95 4.63 -3.31
N VAL A 185 7.06 4.27 -2.67
CA VAL A 185 8.37 4.04 -3.30
C VAL A 185 8.47 2.61 -3.85
N SER A 186 7.72 1.66 -3.30
CA SER A 186 7.83 0.24 -3.65
C SER A 186 7.55 -0.05 -5.12
N LEU A 187 6.55 0.60 -5.71
CA LEU A 187 6.23 0.38 -7.12
C LEU A 187 7.31 0.94 -8.06
N ASP A 188 7.98 2.02 -7.68
CA ASP A 188 9.12 2.55 -8.44
C ASP A 188 10.34 1.63 -8.27
N PHE A 189 10.59 1.09 -7.07
CA PHE A 189 11.60 0.07 -6.84
C PHE A 189 11.34 -1.18 -7.70
N ILE A 190 10.12 -1.70 -7.68
CA ILE A 190 9.70 -2.84 -8.49
C ILE A 190 9.90 -2.54 -9.97
N GLN A 191 9.52 -1.35 -10.46
CA GLN A 191 9.76 -0.96 -11.85
C GLN A 191 11.26 -1.01 -12.23
N LYS A 192 12.15 -0.54 -11.34
CA LYS A 192 13.59 -0.61 -11.60
C LYS A 192 14.12 -2.04 -11.64
N VAL A 193 13.58 -2.94 -10.84
CA VAL A 193 13.92 -4.37 -10.90
C VAL A 193 13.41 -4.99 -12.20
N ILE A 194 12.19 -4.63 -12.65
CA ILE A 194 11.66 -5.06 -13.95
C ILE A 194 12.60 -4.64 -15.07
N ASP A 195 12.93 -3.36 -15.15
CA ASP A 195 13.75 -2.78 -16.20
C ASP A 195 15.19 -3.34 -16.17
N GLY A 196 15.75 -3.48 -14.96
CA GLY A 196 17.14 -3.90 -14.76
C GLY A 196 17.39 -5.38 -15.00
N PHE A 197 16.41 -6.25 -14.74
CA PHE A 197 16.58 -7.71 -14.86
C PHE A 197 15.78 -8.34 -16.00
N GLY A 198 14.93 -7.58 -16.69
CA GLY A 198 14.09 -8.09 -17.78
C GLY A 198 13.00 -9.03 -17.30
N VAL A 199 12.28 -8.64 -16.24
CA VAL A 199 11.22 -9.45 -15.62
C VAL A 199 10.05 -9.66 -16.60
N ASN A 200 9.54 -10.89 -16.69
CA ASN A 200 8.44 -11.24 -17.58
C ASN A 200 7.07 -11.30 -16.90
N LEU A 201 7.05 -11.52 -15.58
CA LEU A 201 5.85 -11.71 -14.77
C LEU A 201 6.11 -11.25 -13.34
N ILE A 202 5.15 -10.56 -12.72
CA ILE A 202 5.12 -10.35 -11.27
C ILE A 202 4.11 -11.30 -10.64
N ILE A 203 4.51 -11.93 -9.53
CA ILE A 203 3.59 -12.58 -8.60
C ILE A 203 3.70 -11.83 -7.27
N ASP A 204 2.61 -11.22 -6.86
CA ASP A 204 2.43 -10.52 -5.60
C ASP A 204 1.63 -11.42 -4.64
N THR A 205 2.26 -11.80 -3.52
CA THR A 205 1.66 -12.67 -2.51
C THR A 205 0.86 -11.91 -1.45
N GLY A 206 0.50 -10.65 -1.67
CA GLY A 206 -0.53 -9.97 -0.88
C GLY A 206 0.01 -8.94 0.10
N ASP A 207 -0.90 -8.41 0.91
CA ASP A 207 -0.67 -7.26 1.80
C ASP A 207 -0.19 -6.04 1.01
N LEU A 208 -0.96 -5.73 -0.04
CA LEU A 208 -0.76 -4.52 -0.84
C LEU A 208 -1.16 -3.27 -0.04
N THR A 209 -2.20 -3.39 0.79
CA THR A 209 -2.71 -2.31 1.66
C THR A 209 -2.47 -2.61 3.14
N ASP A 210 -2.51 -1.61 4.02
CA ASP A 210 -2.44 -1.79 5.49
C ASP A 210 -3.85 -1.98 6.11
N TYR A 211 -4.89 -1.37 5.53
CA TYR A 211 -6.24 -1.37 6.11
C TYR A 211 -7.35 -1.84 5.15
N GLY A 212 -7.03 -2.20 3.90
CA GLY A 212 -8.01 -2.69 2.94
C GLY A 212 -9.03 -1.64 2.49
N THR A 213 -8.76 -0.35 2.64
CA THR A 213 -9.73 0.72 2.34
C THR A 213 -9.71 1.13 0.87
N ALA A 214 -10.83 1.68 0.38
CA ALA A 214 -10.92 2.19 -0.99
C ALA A 214 -9.93 3.32 -1.28
N LEU A 215 -9.57 4.14 -0.27
CA LEU A 215 -8.63 5.25 -0.43
C LEU A 215 -7.21 4.75 -0.72
N GLU A 216 -6.78 3.69 -0.04
CA GLU A 216 -5.47 3.06 -0.23
C GLU A 216 -5.29 2.53 -1.65
N THR A 217 -6.37 2.11 -2.31
CA THR A 217 -6.29 1.60 -3.70
C THR A 217 -5.81 2.65 -4.71
N GLU A 218 -5.96 3.95 -4.43
CA GLU A 218 -5.44 5.01 -5.30
C GLU A 218 -3.92 5.14 -5.23
N LEU A 219 -3.29 4.80 -4.10
CA LEU A 219 -1.83 4.77 -3.96
C LEU A 219 -1.21 3.70 -4.87
N ASN A 220 -1.97 2.64 -5.14
CA ASN A 220 -1.54 1.50 -5.94
C ASN A 220 -1.87 1.64 -7.44
N ARG A 221 -2.33 2.83 -7.90
CA ARG A 221 -2.67 3.05 -9.33
C ARG A 221 -1.52 2.82 -10.29
N LYS A 222 -0.27 3.01 -9.85
CA LYS A 222 0.92 2.77 -10.69
C LYS A 222 1.01 1.32 -11.17
N ILE A 223 0.42 0.34 -10.45
CA ILE A 223 0.37 -1.06 -10.87
C ILE A 223 -0.21 -1.22 -12.28
N ASN A 224 -1.22 -0.42 -12.64
CA ASN A 224 -1.85 -0.48 -13.95
C ASN A 224 -0.90 -0.11 -15.10
N ASN A 225 0.23 0.54 -14.80
CA ASN A 225 1.16 1.10 -15.77
C ASN A 225 2.55 0.43 -15.74
N LEU A 226 2.73 -0.68 -15.00
CA LEU A 226 4.02 -1.39 -14.91
C LEU A 226 4.46 -2.05 -16.24
N GLY A 227 3.57 -2.13 -17.23
CA GLY A 227 3.88 -2.68 -18.56
C GLY A 227 3.99 -4.21 -18.64
N ILE A 228 3.96 -4.90 -17.50
CA ILE A 228 3.99 -6.36 -17.42
C ILE A 228 2.77 -6.93 -16.69
N LYS A 229 2.52 -8.23 -16.88
CA LYS A 229 1.45 -8.94 -16.17
C LYS A 229 1.75 -8.98 -14.67
N TYR A 230 0.74 -8.63 -13.89
CA TYR A 230 0.79 -8.57 -12.43
C TYR A 230 -0.21 -9.56 -11.86
N VAL A 231 0.27 -10.62 -11.23
CA VAL A 231 -0.56 -11.66 -10.65
C VAL A 231 -0.63 -11.39 -9.15
N PHE A 232 -1.83 -11.28 -8.60
CA PHE A 232 -2.05 -10.86 -7.22
C PHE A 232 -2.80 -11.91 -6.43
N VAL A 233 -2.25 -12.33 -5.30
CA VAL A 233 -2.92 -13.17 -4.29
C VAL A 233 -3.21 -12.29 -3.08
N PRO A 234 -4.48 -12.08 -2.70
CA PRO A 234 -4.81 -11.23 -1.56
C PRO A 234 -4.26 -11.78 -0.23
N GLY A 235 -3.67 -10.89 0.57
CA GLY A 235 -3.22 -11.15 1.93
C GLY A 235 -4.27 -10.81 2.98
N ASN A 236 -3.87 -10.79 4.26
CA ASN A 236 -4.75 -10.57 5.39
C ASN A 236 -5.09 -9.09 5.64
N HIS A 237 -4.28 -8.16 5.12
CA HIS A 237 -4.57 -6.73 5.15
C HIS A 237 -5.35 -6.22 3.93
N ASP A 238 -5.56 -7.08 2.92
CA ASP A 238 -6.35 -6.74 1.74
C ASP A 238 -7.85 -6.98 1.96
N SER A 239 -8.67 -6.45 1.07
CA SER A 239 -10.13 -6.53 1.17
C SER A 239 -10.82 -6.87 -0.16
N PRO A 240 -12.10 -7.27 -0.14
CA PRO A 240 -12.89 -7.45 -1.35
C PRO A 240 -12.97 -6.17 -2.20
N GLU A 241 -12.94 -4.99 -1.57
CA GLU A 241 -12.89 -3.68 -2.23
C GLU A 241 -11.57 -3.50 -3.00
N VAL A 242 -10.43 -3.82 -2.40
CA VAL A 242 -9.11 -3.80 -3.04
C VAL A 242 -9.11 -4.74 -4.25
N VAL A 243 -9.56 -5.98 -4.07
CA VAL A 243 -9.69 -6.97 -5.15
C VAL A 243 -10.57 -6.48 -6.28
N SER A 244 -11.73 -5.90 -5.97
CA SER A 244 -12.66 -5.36 -6.96
C SER A 244 -12.04 -4.21 -7.76
N ARG A 245 -11.20 -3.39 -7.13
CA ARG A 245 -10.46 -2.32 -7.80
C ARG A 245 -9.36 -2.87 -8.71
N LEU A 246 -8.54 -3.80 -8.22
CA LEU A 246 -7.42 -4.39 -8.97
C LEU A 246 -7.91 -5.17 -10.19
N LYS A 247 -9.05 -5.86 -10.10
CA LYS A 247 -9.68 -6.54 -11.26
C LYS A 247 -10.05 -5.61 -12.42
N LYS A 248 -10.07 -4.28 -12.20
CA LYS A 248 -10.31 -3.29 -13.27
C LYS A 248 -9.03 -2.95 -14.05
N TYR A 249 -7.86 -3.30 -13.53
CA TYR A 249 -6.58 -3.06 -14.20
C TYR A 249 -6.34 -4.14 -15.24
N LYS A 250 -6.02 -3.73 -16.48
CA LYS A 250 -5.95 -4.65 -17.62
C LYS A 250 -4.79 -5.63 -17.54
N ASN A 251 -3.72 -5.24 -16.85
CA ASN A 251 -2.52 -6.06 -16.67
C ASN A 251 -2.57 -6.90 -15.39
N VAL A 252 -3.61 -6.79 -14.55
CA VAL A 252 -3.70 -7.48 -13.28
C VAL A 252 -4.59 -8.72 -13.36
N ILE A 253 -4.11 -9.84 -12.82
CA ILE A 253 -4.89 -11.06 -12.61
C ILE A 253 -4.96 -11.31 -11.10
N VAL A 254 -6.12 -11.09 -10.51
CA VAL A 254 -6.34 -11.42 -9.09
C VAL A 254 -6.72 -12.89 -8.97
N MET A 255 -5.86 -13.69 -8.35
CA MET A 255 -6.06 -15.12 -8.17
C MET A 255 -6.85 -15.40 -6.91
N THR A 256 -8.04 -15.99 -7.08
CA THR A 256 -8.87 -16.47 -5.96
C THR A 256 -9.20 -17.95 -6.15
N LYS A 257 -8.52 -18.83 -5.39
CA LYS A 257 -8.78 -20.29 -5.28
C LYS A 257 -8.94 -21.01 -6.62
N ARG A 258 -8.02 -20.78 -7.57
CA ARG A 258 -8.03 -21.36 -8.93
C ARG A 258 -6.62 -21.54 -9.50
N ILE A 259 -6.51 -22.35 -10.54
CA ILE A 259 -5.30 -22.56 -11.35
C ILE A 259 -5.32 -21.63 -12.57
N TYR A 260 -4.17 -21.05 -12.89
CA TYR A 260 -3.94 -20.10 -13.97
C TYR A 260 -2.72 -20.51 -14.78
N LYS A 261 -2.84 -20.54 -16.12
CA LYS A 261 -1.70 -20.77 -17.02
C LYS A 261 -1.17 -19.45 -17.55
N ILE A 262 0.00 -19.04 -17.10
CA ILE A 262 0.58 -17.72 -17.40
C ILE A 262 2.03 -17.90 -17.82
N ASN A 263 2.37 -17.40 -19.01
CA ASN A 263 3.72 -17.45 -19.58
C ASN A 263 4.33 -18.88 -19.64
N GLY A 264 3.46 -19.90 -19.75
CA GLY A 264 3.85 -21.31 -19.77
C GLY A 264 4.01 -21.96 -18.39
N LEU A 265 3.80 -21.22 -17.30
CA LEU A 265 3.72 -21.74 -15.93
C LEU A 265 2.26 -22.02 -15.55
N THR A 266 2.05 -23.09 -14.79
CA THR A 266 0.77 -23.41 -14.13
C THR A 266 0.84 -22.94 -12.68
N ILE A 267 0.14 -21.84 -12.39
CA ILE A 267 0.19 -21.13 -11.12
C ILE A 267 -1.15 -21.30 -10.39
N MET A 268 -1.11 -21.74 -9.15
CA MET A 268 -2.27 -21.80 -8.27
C MET A 268 -2.18 -20.71 -7.22
N GLY A 269 -3.20 -19.85 -7.14
CA GLY A 269 -3.31 -18.83 -6.10
C GLY A 269 -4.37 -19.17 -5.08
N TRP A 270 -4.03 -19.10 -3.79
CA TRP A 270 -4.96 -19.28 -2.68
C TRP A 270 -4.97 -18.04 -1.81
N ALA A 271 -6.09 -17.32 -1.80
CA ALA A 271 -6.24 -16.08 -1.03
C ALA A 271 -6.28 -16.37 0.47
N ASP A 272 -5.75 -15.45 1.27
CA ASP A 272 -5.84 -15.54 2.72
C ASP A 272 -7.31 -15.47 3.18
N PRO A 273 -7.79 -16.38 4.06
CA PRO A 273 -9.17 -16.37 4.54
C PRO A 273 -9.54 -15.10 5.31
N ALA A 274 -8.59 -14.35 5.85
CA ALA A 274 -8.84 -13.10 6.56
C ALA A 274 -9.47 -12.02 5.67
N ILE A 275 -9.30 -12.09 4.34
CA ILE A 275 -9.91 -11.14 3.39
C ILE A 275 -11.45 -11.05 3.54
N HIS A 276 -12.09 -12.11 4.02
CA HIS A 276 -13.54 -12.17 4.18
C HIS A 276 -14.03 -11.71 5.55
N THR A 277 -13.14 -11.29 6.44
CA THR A 277 -13.46 -10.90 7.82
C THR A 277 -13.07 -9.44 8.07
N PRO A 278 -13.97 -8.47 7.78
CA PRO A 278 -13.68 -7.05 7.97
C PRO A 278 -13.26 -6.74 9.41
N GLY A 279 -12.10 -6.10 9.59
CA GLY A 279 -11.57 -5.70 10.88
C GLY A 279 -10.75 -6.77 11.63
N THR A 280 -10.64 -7.98 11.07
CA THR A 280 -9.80 -9.05 11.62
C THR A 280 -8.57 -9.24 10.73
N LEU A 281 -7.42 -8.75 11.20
CA LEU A 281 -6.14 -8.87 10.48
C LEU A 281 -5.50 -10.25 10.61
N MET A 282 -6.01 -11.13 11.48
CA MET A 282 -5.51 -12.49 11.64
C MET A 282 -6.68 -13.42 11.95
N VAL A 283 -6.89 -14.43 11.10
CA VAL A 283 -7.78 -15.54 11.41
C VAL A 283 -7.13 -16.47 12.45
N GLY A 284 -7.94 -17.18 13.23
CA GLY A 284 -7.43 -18.17 14.18
C GLY A 284 -6.76 -19.34 13.46
N ASP A 285 -5.79 -19.98 14.12
CA ASP A 285 -5.02 -21.10 13.56
C ASP A 285 -5.91 -22.26 13.07
N GLU A 286 -7.00 -22.56 13.78
CA GLU A 286 -7.98 -23.58 13.38
C GLU A 286 -8.59 -23.29 11.99
N GLN A 287 -8.89 -22.03 11.69
CA GLN A 287 -9.44 -21.65 10.38
C GLN A 287 -8.39 -21.78 9.27
N LEU A 288 -7.11 -21.49 9.57
CA LEU A 288 -6.01 -21.70 8.63
C LEU A 288 -5.78 -23.18 8.34
N GLU A 289 -5.87 -24.04 9.36
CA GLU A 289 -5.77 -25.49 9.20
C GLU A 289 -6.89 -26.06 8.31
N ILE A 290 -8.13 -25.63 8.53
CA ILE A 290 -9.27 -26.02 7.67
C ILE A 290 -9.03 -25.58 6.22
N GLU A 291 -8.56 -24.35 6.00
CA GLU A 291 -8.27 -23.85 4.66
C GLU A 291 -7.07 -24.57 4.00
N ALA A 292 -6.04 -24.95 4.77
CA ALA A 292 -4.92 -25.76 4.30
C ALA A 292 -5.39 -27.15 3.83
N GLN A 293 -6.30 -27.80 4.58
CA GLN A 293 -6.91 -29.07 4.18
C GLN A 293 -7.70 -28.92 2.87
N MET A 294 -8.50 -27.85 2.73
CA MET A 294 -9.23 -27.57 1.49
C MET A 294 -8.30 -27.36 0.29
N LEU A 295 -7.18 -26.66 0.50
CA LEU A 295 -6.15 -26.46 -0.52
C LEU A 295 -5.57 -27.80 -0.97
N GLN A 296 -5.23 -28.68 -0.03
CA GLN A 296 -4.69 -30.00 -0.34
C GLN A 296 -5.68 -30.88 -1.08
N GLU A 297 -6.93 -30.95 -0.63
CA GLU A 297 -7.97 -31.69 -1.34
C GLU A 297 -8.13 -31.19 -2.78
N TYR A 298 -8.01 -29.88 -2.99
CA TYR A 298 -8.05 -29.31 -4.32
C TYR A 298 -6.86 -29.74 -5.17
N LEU A 299 -5.65 -29.75 -4.60
CA LEU A 299 -4.44 -30.26 -5.28
C LEU A 299 -4.58 -31.74 -5.65
N GLU A 300 -5.12 -32.58 -4.75
CA GLU A 300 -5.32 -34.02 -5.00
C GLU A 300 -6.35 -34.30 -6.10
N LYS A 301 -7.42 -33.49 -6.14
CA LYS A 301 -8.47 -33.60 -7.16
C LYS A 301 -8.03 -33.00 -8.50
N SER A 302 -7.02 -32.13 -8.49
CA SER A 302 -6.48 -31.53 -9.71
C SER A 302 -5.71 -32.56 -10.54
N LYS A 303 -6.03 -32.63 -11.84
CA LYS A 303 -5.26 -33.42 -12.81
C LYS A 303 -4.10 -32.64 -13.43
N GLU A 304 -4.00 -31.35 -13.13
CA GLU A 304 -2.94 -30.49 -13.66
C GLU A 304 -1.74 -30.46 -12.73
N LYS A 305 -0.54 -30.58 -13.29
CA LYS A 305 0.72 -30.35 -12.56
C LYS A 305 0.85 -28.86 -12.27
N ILE A 306 0.94 -28.50 -10.99
CA ILE A 306 1.14 -27.12 -10.55
C ILE A 306 2.65 -26.85 -10.47
N ASP A 307 3.10 -25.77 -11.10
CA ASP A 307 4.49 -25.34 -11.09
C ASP A 307 4.75 -24.38 -9.92
N ILE A 308 3.78 -23.50 -9.60
CA ILE A 308 3.90 -22.53 -8.51
C ILE A 308 2.60 -22.50 -7.70
N LEU A 309 2.71 -22.66 -6.39
CA LEU A 309 1.65 -22.30 -5.45
C LEU A 309 1.99 -20.93 -4.83
N ALA A 310 1.06 -19.99 -4.92
CA ALA A 310 1.18 -18.66 -4.32
C ALA A 310 0.13 -18.48 -3.23
N VAL A 311 0.58 -18.25 -2.01
CA VAL A 311 -0.23 -18.00 -0.81
C VAL A 311 0.33 -16.80 -0.07
N HIS A 312 -0.45 -16.13 0.75
CA HIS A 312 0.10 -15.08 1.62
C HIS A 312 0.74 -15.70 2.87
N ASN A 313 -0.06 -16.45 3.63
CA ASN A 313 0.36 -17.11 4.85
C ASN A 313 0.91 -18.52 4.57
N VAL A 314 2.17 -18.77 4.96
CA VAL A 314 2.85 -20.06 4.74
C VAL A 314 2.15 -21.24 5.44
N LYS A 315 1.39 -21.00 6.51
CA LYS A 315 0.64 -22.05 7.21
C LYS A 315 -0.36 -22.76 6.29
N LEU A 316 -0.87 -22.09 5.25
CA LEU A 316 -1.76 -22.69 4.24
C LEU A 316 -1.04 -23.75 3.38
N ALA A 317 0.29 -23.68 3.30
CA ALA A 317 1.14 -24.55 2.51
C ALA A 317 1.89 -25.58 3.38
N SER A 318 1.43 -25.86 4.60
CA SER A 318 2.13 -26.74 5.55
C SER A 318 2.31 -28.18 5.06
N GLU A 319 1.36 -28.73 4.30
CA GLU A 319 1.41 -30.13 3.83
C GLU A 319 1.44 -30.26 2.29
N VAL A 320 1.93 -29.23 1.60
CA VAL A 320 2.13 -29.26 0.13
C VAL A 320 3.54 -29.68 -0.28
N GLU A 321 4.39 -29.99 0.70
CA GLU A 321 5.74 -30.47 0.49
C GLU A 321 5.75 -31.66 -0.48
N GLN A 322 6.70 -31.65 -1.40
CA GLN A 322 6.90 -32.66 -2.44
C GLN A 322 5.80 -32.76 -3.52
N ARG A 323 4.70 -32.01 -3.39
CA ARG A 323 3.59 -31.98 -4.37
C ARG A 323 3.71 -30.85 -5.39
N VAL A 324 4.21 -29.69 -4.94
CA VAL A 324 4.42 -28.50 -5.77
C VAL A 324 5.91 -28.13 -5.72
N PRO A 325 6.58 -27.85 -6.85
CA PRO A 325 8.02 -27.60 -6.84
C PRO A 325 8.39 -26.23 -6.26
N VAL A 326 7.50 -25.23 -6.33
CA VAL A 326 7.74 -23.88 -5.80
C VAL A 326 6.53 -23.36 -5.03
N VAL A 327 6.77 -22.86 -3.82
CA VAL A 327 5.78 -22.15 -2.98
C VAL A 327 6.26 -20.72 -2.75
N LEU A 328 5.46 -19.75 -3.15
CA LEU A 328 5.68 -18.33 -2.89
C LEU A 328 4.81 -17.89 -1.72
N TYR A 329 5.40 -17.19 -0.76
CA TYR A 329 4.69 -16.67 0.41
C TYR A 329 5.23 -15.33 0.93
N GLY A 330 4.48 -14.72 1.85
CA GLY A 330 4.79 -13.44 2.47
C GLY A 330 4.55 -13.47 3.97
N HIS A 331 3.85 -12.45 4.49
CA HIS A 331 3.34 -12.32 5.86
C HIS A 331 4.39 -12.07 6.95
N ASP A 332 5.48 -12.84 6.94
CA ASP A 332 6.50 -12.79 8.00
C ASP A 332 7.48 -11.60 7.86
N HIS A 333 7.43 -10.89 6.72
CA HIS A 333 8.35 -9.80 6.34
C HIS A 333 9.85 -10.20 6.36
N GLN A 334 10.18 -11.50 6.40
CA GLN A 334 11.55 -12.00 6.44
C GLN A 334 11.92 -12.65 5.09
N PRO A 335 12.80 -12.02 4.29
CA PRO A 335 13.19 -12.58 3.01
C PRO A 335 14.02 -13.85 3.20
N GLU A 336 13.57 -14.97 2.63
CA GLU A 336 14.14 -16.30 2.85
C GLU A 336 13.92 -17.21 1.63
N VAL A 337 14.88 -18.10 1.35
CA VAL A 337 14.71 -19.21 0.40
C VAL A 337 15.11 -20.53 1.06
N SER A 338 14.13 -21.37 1.35
CA SER A 338 14.34 -22.68 1.98
C SER A 338 13.91 -23.83 1.05
N GLU A 339 14.51 -25.00 1.24
CA GLU A 339 14.18 -26.21 0.49
C GLU A 339 13.69 -27.26 1.47
N LYS A 340 12.50 -27.82 1.22
CA LYS A 340 11.90 -28.89 2.01
C LYS A 340 11.48 -30.01 1.07
N GLY A 341 12.20 -31.13 1.13
CA GLY A 341 12.05 -32.20 0.13
C GLY A 341 12.37 -31.67 -1.28
N THR A 342 11.43 -31.82 -2.22
CA THR A 342 11.56 -31.31 -3.59
C THR A 342 10.90 -29.94 -3.82
N THR A 343 10.38 -29.32 -2.75
CA THR A 343 9.69 -28.03 -2.81
C THR A 343 10.62 -26.90 -2.34
N VAL A 344 10.71 -25.85 -3.15
CA VAL A 344 11.40 -24.60 -2.79
C VAL A 344 10.39 -23.61 -2.24
N PHE A 345 10.58 -23.18 -1.00
CA PHE A 345 9.78 -22.16 -0.33
C PHE A 345 10.52 -20.82 -0.45
N VAL A 346 9.83 -19.83 -1.01
CA VAL A 346 10.40 -18.49 -1.28
C VAL A 346 9.54 -17.44 -0.57
N ASN A 347 10.14 -16.75 0.39
CA ASN A 347 9.59 -15.56 1.01
C ASN A 347 10.25 -14.32 0.39
N ALA A 348 9.46 -13.43 -0.22
CA ALA A 348 9.96 -12.18 -0.76
C ALA A 348 10.41 -11.18 0.34
N GLY A 349 10.03 -11.42 1.59
CA GLY A 349 10.20 -10.51 2.71
C GLY A 349 9.18 -9.38 2.65
N THR A 350 9.63 -8.13 2.63
CA THR A 350 8.75 -6.96 2.49
C THR A 350 9.23 -6.05 1.36
N SER A 351 8.51 -6.07 0.25
CA SER A 351 8.71 -5.13 -0.85
C SER A 351 8.32 -3.71 -0.45
N GLY A 352 7.54 -3.56 0.62
CA GLY A 352 7.17 -2.31 1.28
C GLY A 352 8.16 -1.79 2.31
N ALA A 353 9.19 -2.55 2.69
CA ALA A 353 10.05 -2.25 3.84
C ALA A 353 9.25 -1.95 5.13
N ALA A 354 8.23 -2.77 5.45
CA ALA A 354 7.22 -2.53 6.49
C ALA A 354 6.29 -1.33 6.26
N GLY A 355 6.00 -1.08 4.98
CA GLY A 355 5.15 0.01 4.56
C GLY A 355 5.71 1.36 5.00
N VAL A 356 4.80 2.26 5.29
CA VAL A 356 5.11 3.62 5.73
C VAL A 356 5.75 3.66 7.11
N ARG A 357 5.41 2.69 7.97
CA ARG A 357 5.93 2.58 9.34
C ARG A 357 7.45 2.30 9.33
N GLY A 358 7.93 1.59 8.33
CA GLY A 358 9.36 1.29 8.19
C GLY A 358 10.21 2.44 7.64
N LEU A 359 9.63 3.40 6.90
CA LEU A 359 10.34 4.61 6.46
C LEU A 359 10.80 5.49 7.65
N ALA A 360 10.03 5.49 8.74
CA ALA A 360 10.35 6.23 9.96
C ALA A 360 11.37 5.49 10.87
N ASN A 361 11.34 4.16 10.87
CA ASN A 361 12.07 3.33 11.85
C ASN A 361 13.27 2.57 11.25
N GLY A 362 13.46 2.57 9.93
CA GLY A 362 14.71 2.20 9.24
C GLY A 362 15.22 0.77 9.38
N ASN A 363 14.44 -0.16 9.96
CA ASN A 363 14.98 -1.46 10.39
C ASN A 363 14.77 -2.62 9.39
N LEU A 364 13.79 -2.55 8.49
CA LEU A 364 13.53 -3.62 7.52
C LEU A 364 13.95 -3.18 6.11
N PRO A 365 14.74 -3.99 5.37
CA PRO A 365 15.12 -3.67 4.01
C PRO A 365 13.93 -3.78 3.06
N TYR A 366 13.95 -3.03 1.97
CA TYR A 366 13.15 -3.40 0.79
C TYR A 366 13.65 -4.73 0.28
N SER A 367 12.77 -5.69 0.04
CA SER A 367 13.16 -6.98 -0.50
C SER A 367 12.21 -7.53 -1.56
N VAL A 368 12.79 -8.25 -2.50
CA VAL A 368 12.09 -9.01 -3.56
C VAL A 368 12.86 -10.28 -3.85
N ALA A 369 12.18 -11.29 -4.38
CA ALA A 369 12.81 -12.50 -4.88
C ALA A 369 12.63 -12.61 -6.40
N LEU A 370 13.71 -12.74 -7.14
CA LEU A 370 13.69 -12.94 -8.59
C LEU A 370 13.93 -14.42 -8.88
N LEU A 371 12.88 -15.11 -9.33
CA LEU A 371 12.93 -16.51 -9.71
C LEU A 371 13.31 -16.64 -11.19
N ARG A 372 14.29 -17.50 -11.46
CA ARG A 372 14.79 -17.80 -12.81
C ARG A 372 14.41 -19.21 -13.17
N PHE A 373 13.58 -19.33 -14.20
CA PHE A 373 13.14 -20.62 -14.74
C PHE A 373 13.85 -20.89 -16.06
N ASP A 374 14.40 -22.10 -16.18
CA ASP A 374 14.94 -22.62 -17.42
C ASP A 374 14.00 -23.66 -17.99
N ARG A 375 14.01 -23.78 -19.32
CA ARG A 375 13.16 -24.74 -20.01
C ARG A 375 13.93 -26.01 -20.30
N SER A 376 13.45 -27.13 -19.77
CA SER A 376 13.98 -28.46 -20.07
C SER A 376 12.83 -29.41 -20.39
N GLU A 377 12.99 -30.17 -21.48
CA GLU A 377 11.98 -31.12 -21.99
C GLU A 377 10.59 -30.50 -22.20
N GLY A 378 10.56 -29.20 -22.56
CA GLY A 378 9.32 -28.47 -22.85
C GLY A 378 8.61 -27.88 -21.62
N ALA A 379 9.05 -28.21 -20.39
CA ALA A 379 8.54 -27.66 -19.13
C ALA A 379 9.55 -26.69 -18.50
N TYR A 380 9.04 -25.74 -17.71
CA TYR A 380 9.88 -24.84 -16.92
C TYR A 380 10.25 -25.47 -15.59
N HIS A 381 11.52 -25.33 -15.20
CA HIS A 381 12.04 -25.77 -13.91
C HIS A 381 12.76 -24.59 -13.25
N LEU A 382 12.63 -24.46 -11.92
CA LEU A 382 13.28 -23.39 -11.19
C LEU A 382 14.79 -23.67 -11.12
N ALA A 383 15.59 -22.79 -11.73
CA ALA A 383 17.04 -22.94 -11.80
C ALA A 383 17.75 -22.15 -10.69
N ALA A 384 17.27 -20.94 -10.38
CA ALA A 384 17.78 -20.15 -9.27
C ALA A 384 16.76 -19.16 -8.72
N VAL A 385 17.01 -18.70 -7.49
CA VAL A 385 16.32 -17.58 -6.87
C VAL A 385 17.36 -16.53 -6.46
N ASP A 386 17.20 -15.31 -6.95
CA ASP A 386 17.99 -14.15 -6.55
C ASP A 386 17.21 -13.34 -5.51
N LEU A 387 17.63 -13.40 -4.24
CA LEU A 387 17.05 -12.62 -3.16
C LEU A 387 17.73 -11.24 -3.10
N ILE A 388 16.96 -10.20 -3.39
CA ILE A 388 17.46 -8.82 -3.48
C ILE A 388 16.97 -8.05 -2.25
N ARG A 389 17.89 -7.42 -1.52
CA ARG A 389 17.63 -6.65 -0.29
C ARG A 389 18.30 -5.28 -0.33
N VAL A 390 17.59 -4.25 0.10
CA VAL A 390 18.10 -2.87 0.16
C VAL A 390 17.75 -2.22 1.50
N TYR A 391 18.77 -2.01 2.34
CA TYR A 391 18.61 -1.60 3.76
C TYR A 391 18.39 -0.10 3.96
N SER A 392 18.52 0.71 2.92
CA SER A 392 18.01 2.09 2.85
C SER A 392 18.22 2.64 1.44
N LEU A 393 17.55 3.73 1.09
CA LEU A 393 17.74 4.40 -0.21
C LEU A 393 19.20 4.86 -0.45
N HIS A 394 19.99 4.99 0.61
CA HIS A 394 21.41 5.33 0.56
C HIS A 394 22.36 4.17 0.89
N GLY A 395 21.83 3.02 1.30
CA GLY A 395 22.55 1.99 2.05
C GLY A 395 23.04 0.80 1.24
N LYS A 396 23.31 -0.29 1.98
CA LYS A 396 23.84 -1.55 1.46
C LYS A 396 22.79 -2.26 0.59
N PHE A 397 23.17 -2.53 -0.65
CA PHE A 397 22.49 -3.45 -1.55
C PHE A 397 23.07 -4.85 -1.36
N ILE A 398 22.21 -5.86 -1.22
CA ILE A 398 22.61 -7.26 -1.13
C ILE A 398 21.80 -8.05 -2.14
N LEU A 399 22.50 -8.79 -3.00
CA LEU A 399 21.92 -9.82 -3.85
C LEU A 399 22.52 -11.15 -3.45
N GLU A 400 21.66 -12.11 -3.16
CA GLU A 400 22.02 -13.47 -2.79
C GLU A 400 21.38 -14.44 -3.78
N ARG A 401 22.20 -15.14 -4.58
CA ARG A 401 21.73 -16.15 -5.53
C ARG A 401 21.76 -17.53 -4.88
N LYS A 402 20.63 -18.20 -4.87
CA LYS A 402 20.52 -19.62 -4.53
C LYS A 402 20.23 -20.42 -5.80
N VAL A 403 21.17 -21.26 -6.22
CA VAL A 403 20.99 -22.19 -7.35
C VAL A 403 20.26 -23.43 -6.86
N ILE A 404 19.21 -23.84 -7.57
CA ILE A 404 18.37 -24.98 -7.21
C ILE A 404 18.84 -26.19 -8.04
N ASN A 405 19.36 -27.21 -7.37
CA ASN A 405 19.92 -28.38 -8.05
C ASN A 405 18.89 -29.52 -8.08
N GLN A 406 17.99 -29.53 -9.07
CA GLN A 406 16.94 -30.56 -9.19
C GLN A 406 17.43 -31.89 -9.81
N ALA A 407 18.72 -32.02 -10.16
CA ALA A 407 19.22 -33.08 -11.04
C ALA A 407 19.63 -34.41 -10.37
N GLN A 408 19.43 -34.63 -9.07
CA GLN A 408 20.00 -35.82 -8.39
C GLN A 408 19.05 -36.96 -7.99
N VAL A 409 17.72 -36.87 -8.18
CA VAL A 409 16.80 -37.88 -7.58
C VAL A 409 16.20 -38.87 -8.60
N SER A 410 16.37 -38.68 -9.90
CA SER A 410 15.73 -39.54 -10.92
C SER A 410 16.57 -40.74 -11.40
N VAL A 411 17.83 -40.90 -10.94
CA VAL A 411 18.72 -41.97 -11.42
C VAL A 411 18.86 -43.15 -10.43
N GLU A 412 18.62 -42.94 -9.14
CA GLU A 412 18.86 -44.00 -8.13
C GLU A 412 17.75 -45.06 -8.01
N ASN A 413 16.59 -44.87 -8.65
CA ASN A 413 15.47 -45.82 -8.59
C ASN A 413 15.29 -46.68 -9.87
N ARG A 414 16.32 -46.79 -10.72
CA ARG A 414 16.24 -47.61 -11.95
C ARG A 414 17.27 -48.73 -12.10
N GLU A 415 18.13 -48.96 -11.12
CA GLU A 415 19.07 -50.09 -11.11
C GLU A 415 18.95 -50.92 -9.82
N GLU A 416 17.84 -51.64 -9.65
CA GLU A 416 17.82 -52.85 -8.80
C GLU A 416 16.60 -53.74 -9.14
N THR A 417 16.45 -54.08 -10.43
CA THR A 417 15.63 -55.25 -10.82
C THR A 417 16.33 -55.97 -11.97
N GLY A 418 17.13 -56.99 -11.64
CA GLY A 418 17.79 -57.81 -12.65
C GLY A 418 18.63 -58.94 -12.08
N SER A 419 18.02 -60.12 -12.02
CA SER A 419 18.61 -61.47 -12.06
C SER A 419 19.43 -62.00 -10.88
N GLU A 420 18.78 -62.82 -10.04
CA GLU A 420 19.32 -64.12 -9.61
C GLU A 420 18.21 -65.17 -9.66
N GLU A 421 18.07 -65.84 -10.80
CA GLU A 421 17.54 -67.21 -10.93
C GLU A 421 18.63 -68.03 -11.62
N ARG A 422 19.36 -68.85 -10.84
CA ARG A 422 19.68 -70.26 -11.12
C ARG A 422 20.59 -70.89 -10.08
#